data_AF-A0A315WZ01-F1
#
_entry.id   AF-A0A315WZ01-F1
#
_cell.length_a   1.000
_cell.length_b   1.000
_cell.length_c   1.000
_cell.angle_alpha   90.00
_cell.angle_beta   90.00
_cell.angle_gamma   90.00
#
_symmetry.space_group_name_H-M   'P 1'
#
loop_
_entity.id
_entity.type
_entity.pdbx_description
1 polymer ?
#
loop_
_entity_poly.entity_id
_entity_poly.type
_entity_poly.pdbx_seq_one_letter_code
_entity_poly.pdbx_strand_id
1 'polypeptide(L)'
;MKKLIITEFFILLAGTLFAWTNFGIELNDWLNKRACTTGCAQGLVNPFLTPCFYGACFFLLAFIISTSILRKFNQANIAAPRV
;
A
#
# COMPACT_ATOMS: atom_id res chain seq x y z
N MET A 1 -3.26 -15.85 17.50
CA MET A 1 -2.47 -14.74 16.90
C MET A 1 -2.25 -14.86 15.38
N LYS A 2 -2.00 -16.06 14.81
CA LYS A 2 -1.82 -16.23 13.35
C LYS A 2 -3.00 -15.74 12.49
N LYS A 3 -4.25 -15.95 12.93
CA LYS A 3 -5.44 -15.48 12.19
C LYS A 3 -5.49 -13.96 12.05
N LEU A 4 -5.12 -13.21 13.08
CA LEU A 4 -5.11 -11.74 13.05
C LEU A 4 -4.07 -11.20 12.07
N ILE A 5 -2.86 -11.75 12.10
CA ILE A 5 -1.76 -11.32 11.20
C ILE A 5 -2.10 -11.65 9.73
N ILE A 6 -2.73 -12.79 9.47
CA ILE A 6 -3.20 -13.14 8.12
C ILE A 6 -4.28 -12.17 7.64
N THR A 7 -5.26 -11.83 8.49
CA THR A 7 -6.31 -10.87 8.12
C THR A 7 -5.73 -9.48 7.86
N GLU A 8 -4.81 -9.01 8.71
CA GLU A 8 -4.11 -7.73 8.53
C GLU A 8 -3.34 -7.70 7.20
N PHE A 9 -2.60 -8.76 6.90
CA PHE A 9 -1.86 -8.90 5.65
C PHE A 9 -2.77 -8.79 4.43
N PHE A 10 -3.92 -9.49 4.45
CA PHE A 10 -4.89 -9.43 3.35
C PHE A 10 -5.51 -8.04 3.18
N ILE A 11 -5.86 -7.37 4.27
CA ILE A 11 -6.43 -6.01 4.22
C ILE A 11 -5.40 -5.02 3.68
N LEU A 12 -4.15 -5.09 4.15
CA LEU A 12 -3.07 -4.23 3.68
C LEU A 12 -2.74 -4.48 2.21
N LEU A 13 -2.74 -5.74 1.78
CA LEU A 13 -2.51 -6.12 0.38
C LEU A 13 -3.62 -5.59 -0.53
N ALA A 14 -4.89 -5.79 -0.16
CA ALA A 14 -6.03 -5.29 -0.90
C ALA A 14 -6.05 -3.76 -0.96
N GLY A 15 -5.78 -3.08 0.16
CA GLY A 15 -5.69 -1.62 0.24
C GLY A 15 -4.54 -1.05 -0.61
N THR A 16 -3.39 -1.72 -0.60
CA THR A 16 -2.23 -1.32 -1.43
C THR A 16 -2.54 -1.46 -2.91
N LEU A 17 -3.10 -2.60 -3.33
CA LEU A 17 -3.49 -2.81 -4.72
C LEU A 17 -4.53 -1.78 -5.18
N PHE A 18 -5.58 -1.57 -4.38
CA PHE A 18 -6.62 -0.59 -4.69
C PHE A 18 -6.05 0.83 -4.83
N ALA A 19 -5.22 1.28 -3.88
CA ALA A 19 -4.63 2.60 -3.92
C ALA A 19 -3.68 2.79 -5.11
N TRP A 20 -2.82 1.79 -5.39
CA TRP A 20 -1.89 1.84 -6.51
C TRP A 20 -2.55 1.73 -7.87
N THR A 21 -3.64 0.97 -8.02
CA THR A 21 -4.40 0.91 -9.27
C THR A 21 -5.05 2.25 -9.58
N ASN A 22 -5.73 2.87 -8.61
CA ASN A 22 -6.35 4.18 -8.81
C ASN A 22 -5.31 5.26 -9.13
N PHE A 23 -4.19 5.30 -8.37
CA PHE A 23 -3.09 6.22 -8.66
C PHE A 23 -2.47 5.97 -10.05
N GLY A 24 -2.31 4.71 -10.45
CA GLY A 24 -1.75 4.32 -11.74
C GLY A 24 -2.62 4.72 -12.93
N ILE A 25 -3.94 4.59 -12.82
CA ILE A 25 -4.89 5.03 -13.85
C ILE A 25 -4.82 6.55 -14.01
N GLU A 26 -4.92 7.29 -12.90
CA GLU A 26 -4.82 8.76 -12.89
C GLU A 26 -3.46 9.25 -13.43
N LEU A 27 -2.37 8.59 -13.06
CA LEU A 27 -1.03 8.90 -13.55
C LEU A 27 -0.94 8.64 -15.06
N ASN A 28 -1.49 7.53 -15.55
CA ASN A 28 -1.52 7.21 -16.97
C ASN A 28 -2.37 8.22 -17.77
N ASP A 29 -3.51 8.64 -17.25
CA ASP A 29 -4.36 9.65 -17.89
C ASP A 29 -3.69 11.03 -17.90
N TRP A 30 -2.95 11.37 -16.85
CA TRP A 30 -2.12 12.58 -16.78
C TRP A 30 -0.95 12.53 -17.77
N LEU A 31 -0.21 11.41 -17.84
CA LEU A 31 0.89 11.24 -18.81
C LEU A 31 0.40 11.31 -20.26
N ASN A 32 -0.78 10.76 -20.54
CA ASN A 32 -1.40 10.79 -21.87
C ASN A 32 -2.15 12.09 -22.18
N LYS A 33 -2.05 13.12 -21.32
CA LYS A 33 -2.72 14.43 -21.46
C LYS A 33 -4.26 14.32 -21.64
N ARG A 34 -4.87 13.23 -21.19
CA ARG A 34 -6.34 13.04 -21.26
C ARG A 34 -7.08 13.81 -20.17
N ALA A 35 -6.40 14.19 -19.10
CA ALA A 35 -6.95 15.00 -18.01
C ALA A 35 -5.97 16.12 -17.60
N CYS A 36 -6.45 17.37 -17.55
CA CYS A 36 -5.68 18.53 -17.06
C CYS A 36 -5.60 18.59 -15.53
N THR A 37 -6.43 17.82 -14.83
CA THR A 37 -6.52 17.77 -13.36
C THR A 37 -6.61 16.33 -12.92
N THR A 38 -5.84 15.95 -11.90
CA THR A 38 -6.02 14.65 -11.24
C THR A 38 -7.30 14.67 -10.43
N GLY A 39 -8.11 13.61 -10.47
CA GLY A 39 -9.42 13.55 -9.80
C GLY A 39 -9.34 13.78 -8.28
N CYS A 40 -8.16 13.63 -7.68
CA CYS A 40 -7.93 13.77 -6.24
C CYS A 40 -7.52 15.17 -5.79
N ALA A 41 -7.24 16.11 -6.71
CA ALA A 41 -6.87 17.47 -6.33
C ALA A 41 -7.35 18.48 -7.39
N GLN A 42 -8.48 19.12 -7.10
CA GLN A 42 -8.98 20.26 -7.85
C GLN A 42 -7.91 21.37 -7.83
N GLY A 43 -7.22 21.58 -8.97
CA GLY A 43 -6.22 22.63 -9.14
C GLY A 43 -4.76 22.23 -8.89
N LEU A 44 -4.47 20.98 -8.49
CA LEU A 44 -3.08 20.51 -8.34
C LEU A 44 -2.66 19.70 -9.58
N VAL A 45 -1.70 20.25 -10.33
CA VAL A 45 -1.19 19.67 -11.58
C VAL A 45 -0.20 18.52 -11.36
N ASN A 46 0.39 18.39 -10.16
CA ASN A 46 1.39 17.37 -9.86
C ASN A 46 0.73 16.14 -9.19
N PRO A 47 0.63 14.98 -9.89
CA PRO A 47 0.02 13.77 -9.33
C PRO A 47 0.69 13.25 -8.05
N PHE A 48 1.98 13.51 -7.87
CA PHE A 48 2.76 13.09 -6.70
C PHE A 48 2.46 13.86 -5.39
N LEU A 49 1.78 15.00 -5.46
CA LEU A 49 1.38 15.75 -4.26
C LEU A 49 -0.09 15.52 -3.89
N THR A 50 -0.75 14.59 -4.56
CA THR A 50 -2.16 14.29 -4.29
C THR A 50 -2.29 13.48 -3.00
N PRO A 51 -3.39 13.66 -2.24
CA PRO A 51 -3.67 12.85 -1.06
C PRO A 51 -3.73 11.34 -1.38
N CYS A 52 -4.06 10.99 -2.63
CA CYS A 52 -4.10 9.60 -3.11
C CYS A 52 -2.71 8.96 -3.14
N PHE A 53 -1.69 9.68 -3.61
CA PHE A 53 -0.30 9.20 -3.62
C PHE A 53 0.21 8.96 -2.20
N TYR A 54 -0.04 9.90 -1.28
CA TYR A 54 0.35 9.72 0.12
C TYR A 54 -0.35 8.51 0.76
N GLY A 55 -1.65 8.33 0.50
CA GLY A 55 -2.40 7.15 0.93
C GLY A 55 -1.78 5.84 0.42
N ALA A 56 -1.44 5.77 -0.87
CA ALA A 56 -0.77 4.61 -1.46
C ALA A 56 0.59 4.31 -0.80
N CYS A 57 1.37 5.34 -0.50
CA CYS A 57 2.63 5.21 0.23
C CYS A 57 2.43 4.68 1.66
N PHE A 58 1.42 5.17 2.39
CA PHE A 58 1.13 4.69 3.74
C PHE A 58 0.69 3.22 3.78
N PHE A 59 -0.18 2.78 2.85
CA PHE A 59 -0.56 1.38 2.74
C PHE A 59 0.62 0.48 2.40
N LEU A 60 1.50 0.92 1.50
CA LEU A 60 2.71 0.20 1.13
C LEU A 60 3.69 0.10 2.32
N LEU A 61 3.91 1.19 3.06
CA LEU A 61 4.72 1.21 4.28
C LEU A 61 4.19 0.24 5.33
N ALA A 62 2.87 0.28 5.59
CA ALA A 62 2.23 -0.62 6.53
C ALA A 62 2.38 -2.10 6.09
N PHE A 63 2.26 -2.38 4.78
CA PHE A 63 2.48 -3.71 4.22
C PHE A 63 3.93 -4.20 4.38
N ILE A 64 4.93 -3.32 4.19
CA ILE A 64 6.35 -3.64 4.44
C ILE A 64 6.60 -3.95 5.93
N ILE A 65 5.99 -3.19 6.83
CA ILE A 65 6.12 -3.43 8.27
C ILE A 65 5.49 -4.78 8.64
N SER A 66 4.28 -5.04 8.15
CA SER A 66 3.55 -6.29 8.40
C SER A 66 4.33 -7.52 7.87
N THR A 67 4.88 -7.44 6.66
CA THR A 67 5.75 -8.50 6.10
C THR A 67 7.04 -8.69 6.90
N SER A 68 7.65 -7.62 7.41
CA SER A 68 8.85 -7.69 8.25
C SER A 68 8.56 -8.34 9.61
N ILE A 69 7.40 -8.05 10.21
CA ILE A 69 6.94 -8.70 11.44
C ILE A 69 6.70 -10.19 11.18
N LEU A 70 6.05 -10.55 10.08
CA LEU A 70 5.79 -11.95 9.74
C LEU A 70 7.09 -12.75 9.56
N ARG A 71 8.10 -12.16 8.91
CA ARG A 71 9.44 -12.76 8.76
C ARG A 71 10.12 -12.98 10.12
N LYS A 72 10.11 -11.97 11.00
CA LYS A 72 10.66 -12.09 12.37
C LYS A 72 9.92 -13.13 13.20
N PHE A 73 8.59 -13.18 13.12
CA PHE A 73 7.79 -14.17 13.84
C PHE A 73 8.12 -15.59 13.38
N ASN A 74 8.37 -15.80 12.08
CA ASN A 74 8.78 -17.10 11.57
C ASN A 74 10.18 -17.50 12.06
N GLN A 75 11.13 -16.56 12.13
CA GLN A 75 12.47 -16.82 12.68
C GLN A 75 12.46 -17.09 14.20
N ALA A 76 11.62 -16.39 14.97
CA ALA A 76 11.46 -16.64 16.40
C ALA A 76 10.86 -18.02 16.71
N ASN A 77 9.98 -18.54 15.84
CA ASN A 77 9.44 -19.90 15.96
C ASN A 77 10.46 -21.00 15.56
N ILE A 78 11.56 -20.65 14.90
CA ILE A 78 12.63 -21.58 14.51
C ILE A 78 13.74 -21.62 15.59
N ALA A 79 14.00 -20.49 16.26
CA ALA A 79 15.01 -20.39 17.33
C ALA A 79 14.54 -20.90 18.71
N ALA A 80 13.24 -21.12 18.90
CA ALA A 80 12.69 -21.77 20.09
C ALA A 80 12.14 -23.15 19.68
N PRO A 81 12.90 -24.26 19.84
CA PRO A 81 12.30 -25.58 19.77
C PRO A 81 11.21 -25.64 20.84
N ARG A 82 9.98 -25.95 20.41
CA ARG A 82 8.90 -26.32 21.33
C ARG A 82 9.39 -27.51 22.16
N VAL A 83 9.51 -27.31 23.47
CA VAL A 83 9.52 -28.39 24.47
C VAL A 83 8.22 -29.17 24.34
#